data_AF-E4Y5C5-F1
#
_entry.id   AF-E4Y5C5-F1
#
_cell.length_a   1.000
_cell.length_b   1.000
_cell.length_c   1.000
_cell.angle_alpha   90.00
_cell.angle_beta   90.00
_cell.angle_gamma   90.00
#
_symmetry.space_group_name_H-M   'P 1'
#
loop_
_entity.id
_entity.type
_entity.pdbx_description
1 polymer ?
#
loop_
_entity_poly.entity_id
_entity_poly.type
_entity_poly.pdbx_seq_one_letter_code
_entity_poly.pdbx_strand_id
1 'polypeptide(L)' 'MEAVEGLEYLGDTILIGGANSDYIKWDERDEDLMTEFFPFIEYVNIPDAGHWVHAEKPEEFLEVCSKFLNSRIQS' A
#
# COMPACT_ATOMS: atom_id res chain seq x y z
N MET A 1 -6.05 -6.68 -21.45
CA MET A 1 -4.64 -6.65 -21.02
C MET A 1 -4.42 -7.97 -20.32
N GLU A 2 -3.64 -8.87 -20.91
CA GLU A 2 -3.37 -10.17 -20.28
C GLU A 2 -2.50 -9.91 -19.04
N ALA A 3 -2.91 -10.46 -17.90
CA ALA A 3 -2.05 -10.49 -16.72
C ALA A 3 -0.79 -11.28 -17.10
N VAL A 4 0.38 -10.76 -16.74
CA VAL A 4 1.62 -11.49 -16.99
C VAL A 4 1.71 -12.59 -15.94
N GLU A 5 1.26 -13.80 -16.30
CA GLU A 5 1.24 -14.94 -15.38
C GLU A 5 2.65 -15.21 -14.83
N GLY A 6 2.76 -15.33 -13.51
CA GLY A 6 3.99 -15.72 -12.81
C GLY A 6 5.03 -14.62 -12.57
N LEU A 7 4.70 -13.34 -12.79
CA LEU A 7 5.58 -12.23 -12.38
C LEU A 7 5.23 -11.74 -10.97
N GLU A 8 6.13 -12.01 -10.03
CA GLU A 8 6.08 -11.51 -8.66
C GLU A 8 7.07 -10.37 -8.46
N TYR A 9 6.69 -9.35 -7.69
CA TYR A 9 7.62 -8.36 -7.16
C TYR A 9 8.03 -8.73 -5.74
N LEU A 10 9.26 -9.26 -5.61
CA LEU A 10 9.83 -9.71 -4.34
C LEU A 10 10.41 -8.59 -3.46
N GLY A 11 10.18 -7.32 -3.81
CA GLY A 11 10.54 -6.22 -2.92
C GLY A 11 9.42 -5.92 -1.95
N ASP A 12 9.75 -5.38 -0.77
CA ASP A 12 8.71 -4.90 0.16
C ASP A 12 7.80 -3.93 -0.58
N THR A 13 6.51 -3.95 -0.26
CA THR A 13 5.54 -3.08 -0.92
C THR A 13 4.62 -2.54 0.15
N ILE A 14 4.34 -1.24 0.13
CA ILE A 14 3.29 -0.68 0.98
C ILE A 14 2.15 -0.19 0.10
N LEU A 15 0.92 -0.54 0.47
CA LEU A 15 -0.28 0.05 -0.09
C LEU A 15 -0.87 1.00 0.94
N ILE A 16 -0.90 2.29 0.59
CA ILE A 16 -1.36 3.36 1.49
C ILE A 16 -2.79 3.77 1.10
N GLY A 17 -3.72 3.63 2.04
CA GLY A 17 -5.12 4.01 1.92
C GLY A 17 -5.54 5.04 2.97
N GLY A 18 -6.67 5.71 2.74
CA GLY A 18 -7.33 6.55 3.75
C GLY A 18 -8.44 5.76 4.43
N ALA A 19 -8.51 5.83 5.76
CA ALA A 19 -9.48 5.05 6.55
C ALA A 19 -10.95 5.41 6.26
N ASN A 20 -11.22 6.61 5.73
CA ASN A 20 -12.56 7.07 5.36
C ASN A 20 -12.85 6.88 3.85
N SER A 21 -12.02 6.12 3.14
CA SER A 21 -12.16 5.87 1.70
C SER A 21 -12.70 4.46 1.44
N ASP A 22 -13.90 4.38 0.86
CA ASP A 22 -14.46 3.12 0.34
C ASP A 22 -13.88 2.74 -1.03
N TYR A 23 -12.85 3.44 -1.51
CA TYR A 23 -12.28 3.23 -2.84
C TYR A 23 -11.42 1.97 -2.92
N ILE A 24 -10.63 1.69 -1.87
CA ILE A 24 -9.92 0.42 -1.75
C ILE A 24 -10.89 -0.53 -1.08
N LYS A 25 -11.37 -1.51 -1.84
CA LYS A 25 -12.17 -2.60 -1.30
C LYS A 25 -11.21 -3.63 -0.74
N TRP A 26 -11.09 -3.66 0.58
CA TRP A 26 -10.40 -4.71 1.32
C TRP A 26 -11.28 -5.97 1.34
N ASP A 27 -11.60 -6.50 0.16
CA ASP A 27 -12.26 -7.81 0.05
C ASP A 27 -11.21 -8.91 -0.14
N GLU A 28 -11.56 -10.13 0.30
CA GLU A 28 -10.65 -11.27 0.31
C GLU A 28 -10.05 -11.54 -1.09
N ARG A 29 -10.81 -11.26 -2.15
CA ARG A 29 -10.37 -11.50 -3.53
C ARG A 29 -9.29 -10.51 -3.95
N ASP A 30 -9.47 -9.22 -3.65
CA ASP A 30 -8.48 -8.20 -3.98
C ASP A 30 -7.21 -8.38 -3.14
N GLU A 31 -7.33 -8.79 -1.87
CA GLU A 31 -6.19 -9.13 -1.01
C GLU A 31 -5.40 -10.35 -1.53
N ASP A 32 -6.10 -11.41 -1.95
CA ASP A 32 -5.49 -12.61 -2.53
C ASP A 32 -4.73 -12.27 -3.83
N LEU A 33 -5.35 -11.49 -4.72
CA LEU A 33 -4.74 -11.03 -5.96
C LEU A 33 -3.49 -10.18 -5.70
N MET A 34 -3.56 -9.24 -4.76
CA MET A 34 -2.41 -8.39 -4.43
C MET A 34 -1.25 -9.20 -3.85
N THR A 35 -1.53 -10.21 -3.03
CA THR A 35 -0.51 -11.08 -2.45
C THR A 35 0.15 -12.00 -3.49
N GLU A 36 -0.58 -12.40 -4.54
CA GLU A 36 -0.03 -13.14 -5.68
C GLU A 36 1.05 -12.34 -6.43
N PHE A 37 0.85 -11.03 -6.62
CA PHE A 37 1.83 -10.18 -7.32
C PHE A 37 2.88 -9.54 -6.40
N PHE A 38 2.54 -9.31 -5.13
CA PHE A 38 3.37 -8.63 -4.14
C PHE A 38 3.43 -9.43 -2.83
N PRO A 39 4.24 -10.50 -2.74
CA PRO A 39 4.27 -11.39 -1.58
C PRO A 39 4.66 -10.72 -0.25
N PHE A 40 5.31 -9.55 -0.32
CA PHE A 40 5.74 -8.75 0.85
C PHE A 40 4.98 -7.42 0.96
N ILE A 41 3.70 -7.44 0.58
CA ILE A 41 2.83 -6.26 0.71
C ILE A 41 2.40 -6.02 2.16
N GLU A 42 2.44 -4.77 2.57
CA GLU A 42 1.90 -4.26 3.83
C GLU A 42 0.83 -3.21 3.55
N TYR A 43 -0.26 -3.27 4.31
CA TYR A 43 -1.38 -2.34 4.17
C TYR A 43 -1.31 -1.27 5.25
N VAL A 44 -1.32 0.00 4.84
CA VAL A 44 -1.25 1.15 5.77
C VAL A 44 -2.44 2.04 5.54
N ASN A 45 -3.31 2.16 6.55
CA ASN A 45 -4.44 3.07 6.52
C ASN A 45 -4.15 4.33 7.34
N ILE A 46 -4.28 5.50 6.74
CA ILE A 46 -4.14 6.79 7.42
C ILE A 46 -5.50 7.20 8.01
N PRO A 47 -5.61 7.37 9.34
CA PRO A 47 -6.83 7.82 9.98
C PRO A 47 -7.27 9.20 9.47
N ASP A 48 -8.58 9.41 9.43
CA ASP A 48 -9.21 10.68 9.02
C ASP A 48 -8.87 11.15 7.59
N ALA A 49 -8.29 10.30 6.73
CA ALA A 49 -8.09 10.55 5.30
C ALA A 49 -9.15 9.84 4.47
N GLY A 50 -9.64 10.50 3.42
CA GLY A 50 -10.45 9.92 2.36
C GLY A 50 -9.58 9.43 1.20
N HIS A 51 -10.03 9.63 -0.03
CA HIS A 51 -9.36 9.10 -1.22
C HIS A 51 -8.02 9.81 -1.52
N TRP A 52 -7.86 11.07 -1.12
CA TRP A 52 -6.72 11.92 -1.50
C TRP A 52 -5.73 12.02 -0.34
N VAL A 53 -5.26 10.87 0.13
CA VAL A 53 -4.45 10.75 1.37
C VAL A 53 -3.29 11.74 1.43
N HIS A 54 -2.55 11.89 0.33
CA HIS A 54 -1.41 12.81 0.23
C HIS A 54 -1.79 14.30 0.30
N ALA A 55 -3.03 14.67 -0.04
CA ALA A 55 -3.53 16.04 0.03
C ALA A 55 -4.27 16.33 1.35
N GLU A 56 -4.98 15.33 1.89
CA GLU A 56 -5.76 15.45 3.13
C GLU A 56 -4.90 15.31 4.39
N LYS A 57 -3.92 14.40 4.37
CA LYS A 57 -3.03 14.05 5.47
C LYS A 57 -1.56 14.01 5.00
N PRO A 58 -1.01 15.15 4.53
CA PRO A 58 0.31 15.19 3.90
C PRO A 58 1.44 14.82 4.87
N GLU A 59 1.33 15.18 6.15
CA GLU A 59 2.35 14.89 7.15
C GLU A 59 2.41 13.40 7.48
N GLU A 60 1.26 12.79 7.73
CA GLU A 60 1.15 11.35 8.01
C GLU A 60 1.54 10.52 6.79
N PHE A 61 1.14 10.93 5.59
CA PHE A 61 1.56 10.29 4.35
C PHE A 61 3.08 10.31 4.20
N LEU A 62 3.70 11.48 4.42
CA LEU A 62 5.15 11.62 4.35
C LEU A 62 5.87 10.78 5.42
N GLU A 63 5.32 10.70 6.63
CA GLU A 63 5.87 9.87 7.70
C GLU A 63 5.88 8.39 7.31
N VAL A 64 4.78 7.88 6.76
CA VAL A 64 4.68 6.49 6.27
C VAL A 64 5.71 6.23 5.17
N CYS A 65 5.77 7.09 4.15
CA CYS A 65 6.76 6.95 3.08
C CYS A 65 8.21 7.01 3.62
N SER A 66 8.49 7.92 4.54
CA SER A 66 9.83 8.08 5.12
C SER A 66 10.23 6.85 5.93
N LYS A 67 9.33 6.29 6.73
CA LYS A 67 9.58 5.05 7.50
C LYS A 67 9.91 3.89 6.57
N PHE A 68 9.11 3.69 5.51
CA PHE A 68 9.32 2.62 4.54
C PHE A 68 10.63 2.76 3.77
N LEU A 69 10.98 3.98 3.35
CA LEU A 69 12.23 4.21 2.63
C LEU A 69 13.47 4.05 3.54
N ASN A 70 13.36 4.46 4.80
CA ASN A 70 14.45 4.36 5.77
C ASN A 70 14.62 2.96 6.37
N SER A 71 13.56 2.14 6.46
CA SER A 71 13.66 0.76 6.95
C SER A 71 14.55 -0.11 6.06
N ARG A 72 14.69 0.25 4.78
CA ARG A 72 15.63 -0.39 3.84
C ARG A 72 17.07 0.07 3.96
N ILE A 73 17.36 1.12 4.72
CA ILE A 73 18.71 1.63 4.98
C ILE A 73 19.19 1.11 6.35
N GLN A 74 19.17 -0.21 6.54
CA GLN A 74 19.89 -0.85 7.64
C GLN A 74 21.11 -1.58 7.07
N SER A 75 22.27 -0.97 7.28
CA SER A 75 23.62 -1.51 7.03
C SER A 75 24.13 -2.32 8.21
#